data_AF-A0A6I6N6E9-F1
#
_entry.id   AF-A0A6I6N6E9-F1
#
_cell.length_a   1.000
_cell.length_b   1.000
_cell.length_c   1.000
_cell.angle_alpha   90.00
_cell.angle_beta   90.00
_cell.angle_gamma   90.00
#
_symmetry.space_group_name_H-M   'P 1'
#
loop_
_entity.id
_entity.type
_entity.pdbx_description
1 polymer ?
#
loop_
_entity_poly.entity_id
_entity_poly.type
_entity_poly.pdbx_seq_one_letter_code
_entity_poly.pdbx_strand_id
1 'polypeptide(L)'
;MSSRTRTRSVKTAAGVHTIHIPRQRGRRRAQPFVVVVPEHPSLIREAVGFLGRMLWRFRGALAPTFLAVSAWPLTAILHALAWWSGLLIAPLAVAPVLWLGFVQIRRPARTAAVVWRAGLSLLATAGFAWLALAAGFGPLAGPLPLIWLLAWLVAQTAWLIVRRSH
;
A
#
# COMPACT_ATOMS: atom_id res chain seq x y z
N MET A 1 -22.84 52.26 -11.50
CA MET A 1 -21.50 51.71 -11.81
C MET A 1 -21.67 50.31 -12.38
N SER A 2 -21.26 50.11 -13.64
CA SER A 2 -21.43 48.87 -14.40
C SER A 2 -20.24 47.93 -14.14
N SER A 3 -20.48 46.81 -13.46
CA SER A 3 -19.47 45.77 -13.27
C SER A 3 -19.65 44.67 -14.31
N ARG A 4 -18.93 44.79 -15.43
CA ARG A 4 -18.81 43.71 -16.44
C ARG A 4 -17.83 42.67 -15.92
N THR A 5 -18.32 41.55 -15.44
CA THR A 5 -17.50 40.40 -15.08
C THR A 5 -17.09 39.64 -16.36
N ARG A 6 -15.81 39.75 -16.72
CA ARG A 6 -15.20 39.07 -17.87
C ARG A 6 -15.01 37.58 -17.53
N THR A 7 -15.71 36.68 -18.21
CA THR A 7 -15.54 35.23 -18.07
C THR A 7 -14.17 34.81 -18.62
N ARG A 8 -13.29 34.37 -17.72
CA ARG A 8 -11.99 33.80 -18.05
C ARG A 8 -12.22 32.39 -18.59
N SER A 9 -12.02 32.20 -19.90
CA SER A 9 -12.00 30.86 -20.51
C SER A 9 -10.84 30.06 -19.90
N VAL A 10 -11.16 29.04 -19.12
CA VAL A 10 -10.19 28.08 -18.62
C VAL A 10 -9.97 27.06 -19.75
N LYS A 11 -8.73 27.00 -20.25
CA LYS A 11 -8.30 26.06 -21.28
C LYS A 11 -8.49 24.64 -20.73
N THR A 12 -9.56 23.97 -21.15
CA THR A 12 -9.88 22.61 -20.71
C THR A 12 -9.27 21.64 -21.72
N ALA A 13 -8.71 20.53 -21.22
CA ALA A 13 -8.05 19.52 -22.03
C ALA A 13 -9.01 18.95 -23.10
N ALA A 14 -8.48 18.70 -24.30
CA ALA A 14 -9.24 18.19 -25.44
C ALA A 14 -10.00 16.91 -25.04
N GLY A 15 -11.33 16.95 -25.11
CA GLY A 15 -12.21 15.80 -24.87
C GLY A 15 -13.29 15.99 -23.80
N VAL A 16 -13.30 17.09 -23.04
CA VAL A 16 -14.37 17.40 -22.08
C VAL A 16 -15.22 18.57 -22.59
N HIS A 17 -16.38 18.27 -23.17
CA HIS A 17 -17.38 19.29 -23.50
C HIS A 17 -18.34 19.46 -22.33
N THR A 18 -18.08 20.47 -21.49
CA THR A 18 -19.01 20.91 -20.46
C THR A 18 -20.06 21.82 -21.10
N ILE A 19 -21.25 21.29 -21.40
CA ILE A 19 -22.38 22.10 -21.89
C ILE A 19 -23.04 22.76 -20.66
N HIS A 20 -23.04 24.09 -20.64
CA HIS A 20 -23.67 24.87 -19.57
C HIS A 20 -25.14 25.15 -19.93
N ILE A 21 -26.08 24.57 -19.18
CA ILE A 21 -27.51 24.81 -19.38
C ILE A 21 -27.90 26.11 -18.63
N PRO A 22 -28.63 27.04 -19.27
CA PRO A 22 -29.08 28.26 -18.61
C PRO A 22 -30.02 27.96 -17.42
N ARG A 23 -29.88 28.78 -16.38
CA ARG A 23 -30.57 28.64 -15.09
C ARG A 23 -32.09 28.48 -15.25
N GLN A 24 -32.63 27.33 -14.82
CA GLN A 24 -34.05 27.22 -14.50
C GLN A 24 -34.33 27.98 -13.19
N ARG A 25 -35.13 29.05 -13.30
CA ARG A 25 -35.58 29.90 -12.19
C ARG A 25 -36.50 29.07 -11.28
N GLY A 26 -35.98 28.54 -10.17
CA GLY A 26 -36.84 27.89 -9.17
C GLY A 26 -36.19 27.11 -8.01
N ARG A 27 -34.98 26.55 -8.17
CA ARG A 27 -34.34 25.76 -7.07
C ARG A 27 -32.94 26.28 -6.74
N ARG A 28 -32.85 27.00 -5.62
CA ARG A 28 -31.68 27.76 -5.15
C ARG A 28 -30.50 26.95 -4.58
N ARG A 29 -30.41 25.61 -4.75
CA ARG A 29 -29.35 24.85 -4.03
C ARG A 29 -28.65 23.68 -4.74
N ALA A 30 -28.96 23.37 -5.99
CA ALA A 30 -28.18 22.39 -6.74
C ALA A 30 -27.76 23.04 -8.05
N GLN A 31 -26.45 23.26 -8.25
CA GLN A 31 -25.92 23.47 -9.59
C GLN A 31 -25.96 22.10 -10.27
N PRO A 32 -26.84 21.84 -11.25
CA PRO A 32 -26.83 20.57 -11.94
C PRO A 32 -25.65 20.62 -12.93
N PHE A 33 -24.60 19.86 -12.65
CA PHE A 33 -23.56 19.56 -13.63
C PHE A 33 -23.84 18.16 -14.18
N VAL A 34 -24.04 18.07 -15.49
CA VAL A 34 -24.19 16.79 -16.19
C VAL A 34 -22.79 16.35 -16.62
N VAL A 35 -22.33 15.24 -16.07
CA VAL A 35 -21.10 14.59 -16.54
C VAL A 35 -21.50 13.72 -17.74
N VAL A 36 -21.21 14.19 -18.95
CA VAL A 36 -21.37 13.37 -20.16
C VAL A 36 -20.26 12.32 -20.14
N VAL A 37 -20.62 11.08 -19.82
CA VAL A 37 -19.72 9.93 -19.93
C VAL A 37 -19.77 9.48 -21.40
N PRO A 38 -18.63 9.39 -22.10
CA PRO A 38 -18.61 8.92 -23.48
C PRO A 38 -19.17 7.49 -23.57
N GLU A 39 -20.02 7.24 -24.56
CA GLU A 39 -20.71 5.95 -24.82
C GLU A 39 -19.75 4.80 -25.16
N HIS A 40 -18.47 5.10 -25.38
CA HIS A 40 -17.40 4.11 -25.57
C HIS A 40 -16.38 4.22 -24.44
N PRO A 41 -16.61 3.58 -23.27
CA PRO A 41 -15.55 3.42 -22.29
C PRO A 41 -14.44 2.61 -22.97
N SER A 42 -13.24 3.18 -23.07
CA SER A 42 -12.09 2.39 -23.48
C SER A 42 -11.94 1.22 -22.50
N LEU A 43 -11.77 0.01 -23.02
CA LEU A 43 -11.60 -1.20 -22.20
C LEU A 43 -10.51 -1.01 -21.13
N ILE A 44 -9.47 -0.22 -21.44
CA ILE A 44 -8.42 0.17 -20.52
C ILE A 44 -8.97 1.01 -19.35
N ARG A 45 -9.84 2.00 -19.60
CA ARG A 45 -10.41 2.84 -18.55
C ARG A 45 -11.36 2.04 -17.64
N GLU A 46 -12.09 1.09 -18.22
CA GLU A 46 -12.97 0.21 -17.44
C GLU A 46 -12.17 -0.80 -16.62
N ALA A 47 -11.11 -1.39 -17.19
CA ALA A 47 -10.18 -2.25 -16.48
C ALA A 47 -9.45 -1.51 -15.35
N VAL A 48 -8.95 -0.29 -15.60
CA VAL A 48 -8.31 0.55 -14.57
C VAL A 48 -9.31 0.96 -13.49
N GLY A 49 -10.54 1.31 -13.87
CA GLY A 49 -11.62 1.62 -12.93
C GLY A 49 -12.01 0.40 -12.09
N PHE A 50 -12.05 -0.78 -12.69
CA PHE A 50 -12.31 -2.05 -12.01
C PHE A 50 -11.17 -2.42 -11.04
N LEU A 51 -9.92 -2.33 -11.49
CA LEU A 51 -8.72 -2.54 -10.66
C LEU A 51 -8.68 -1.55 -9.50
N GLY A 52 -8.95 -0.27 -9.75
CA GLY A 52 -9.02 0.76 -8.71
C GLY A 52 -10.10 0.46 -7.68
N ARG A 53 -11.29 0.04 -8.12
CA ARG A 53 -12.39 -0.37 -7.22
C ARG A 53 -12.06 -1.65 -6.45
N MET A 54 -11.46 -2.66 -7.09
CA MET A 54 -11.00 -3.88 -6.41
C MET A 54 -9.93 -3.55 -5.38
N LEU A 55 -8.92 -2.77 -5.75
CA LEU A 55 -7.86 -2.34 -4.85
C LEU A 55 -8.41 -1.54 -3.68
N TRP A 56 -9.37 -0.64 -3.92
CA TRP A 56 -10.04 0.12 -2.86
C TRP A 56 -10.87 -0.77 -1.93
N ARG A 57 -11.60 -1.74 -2.50
CA ARG A 57 -12.41 -2.71 -1.75
C ARG A 57 -11.54 -3.67 -0.92
N PHE A 58 -10.38 -4.05 -1.44
CA PHE A 58 -9.45 -4.98 -0.80
C PHE A 58 -8.22 -4.29 -0.17
N ARG A 59 -8.24 -2.96 -0.02
CA ARG A 59 -7.08 -2.20 0.51
C ARG A 59 -6.59 -2.71 1.86
N GLY A 60 -7.52 -3.06 2.75
CA GLY A 60 -7.20 -3.65 4.05
C GLY A 60 -6.77 -5.11 3.96
N ALA A 61 -7.19 -5.84 2.93
CA ALA A 61 -6.84 -7.24 2.71
C ALA A 61 -5.40 -7.43 2.16
N LEU A 62 -4.90 -6.42 1.45
CA LEU A 62 -3.67 -6.47 0.66
C LEU A 62 -2.47 -5.81 1.34
N ALA A 63 -2.58 -5.43 2.62
CA ALA A 63 -1.48 -4.78 3.33
C ALA A 63 -0.16 -5.59 3.31
N PRO A 64 -0.14 -6.91 3.58
CA PRO A 64 1.09 -7.70 3.48
C PRO A 64 1.63 -7.77 2.05
N THR A 65 0.75 -7.92 1.05
CA THR A 65 1.16 -7.90 -0.36
C THR A 65 1.77 -6.56 -0.77
N PHE A 66 1.17 -5.43 -0.36
CA PHE A 66 1.71 -4.11 -0.66
C PHE A 66 3.09 -3.90 -0.04
N LEU A 67 3.28 -4.33 1.21
CA LEU A 67 4.60 -4.27 1.87
C LEU A 67 5.61 -5.19 1.19
N ALA A 68 5.23 -6.43 0.88
CA ALA A 68 6.12 -7.40 0.25
C ALA A 68 6.57 -6.94 -1.14
N VAL A 69 5.63 -6.44 -1.97
CA VAL A 69 5.94 -5.95 -3.32
C VAL A 69 6.74 -4.66 -3.28
N SER A 70 6.45 -3.73 -2.36
CA SER A 70 7.21 -2.48 -2.24
C SER A 70 8.63 -2.69 -1.68
N ALA A 71 8.88 -3.78 -0.95
CA ALA A 71 10.21 -4.14 -0.47
C ALA A 71 11.22 -4.44 -1.60
N TRP A 72 10.76 -4.93 -2.76
CA TRP A 72 11.62 -5.20 -3.93
C TRP A 72 12.27 -3.94 -4.52
N PRO A 73 11.52 -2.92 -5.00
CA PRO A 73 12.12 -1.71 -5.52
C PRO A 73 12.90 -0.97 -4.43
N LEU A 74 12.44 -0.99 -3.18
CA LEU A 74 13.17 -0.38 -2.07
C LEU A 74 14.55 -1.00 -1.89
N THR A 75 14.65 -2.33 -1.80
CA THR A 75 15.93 -3.02 -1.62
C THR A 75 16.81 -2.95 -2.85
N ALA A 76 16.24 -2.96 -4.06
CA ALA A 76 17.00 -2.71 -5.29
C ALA A 76 17.63 -1.31 -5.31
N ILE A 77 16.88 -0.27 -4.93
CA ILE A 77 17.37 1.10 -4.83
C ILE A 77 18.45 1.21 -3.74
N LEU A 78 18.19 0.63 -2.56
CA LEU A 78 19.16 0.63 -1.46
C LEU A 78 20.44 -0.09 -1.86
N HIS A 79 20.37 -1.24 -2.53
CA HIS A 79 21.54 -1.94 -3.00
C HIS A 79 22.34 -1.13 -4.02
N ALA A 80 21.66 -0.52 -5.00
CA ALA A 80 22.29 0.27 -6.04
C ALA A 80 22.98 1.55 -5.52
N LEU A 81 22.35 2.25 -4.58
CA LEU A 81 22.83 3.56 -4.09
C LEU A 81 23.60 3.49 -2.78
N ALA A 82 23.31 2.50 -1.94
CA ALA A 82 23.76 2.43 -0.56
C ALA A 82 23.82 0.99 -0.06
N TRP A 83 24.55 0.10 -0.73
CA TRP A 83 24.67 -1.31 -0.32
C TRP A 83 25.09 -1.47 1.16
N TRP A 84 25.92 -0.56 1.68
CA TRP A 84 26.34 -0.46 3.08
C TRP A 84 25.17 -0.24 4.07
N SER A 85 24.02 0.24 3.60
CA SER A 85 22.79 0.36 4.42
C SER A 85 22.34 -0.99 4.97
N GLY A 86 22.68 -2.11 4.32
CA GLY A 86 22.47 -3.44 4.87
C GLY A 86 23.11 -3.63 6.24
N LEU A 87 24.29 -3.06 6.48
CA LEU A 87 24.98 -3.11 7.78
C LEU A 87 24.24 -2.31 8.86
N LEU A 88 23.57 -1.22 8.48
CA LEU A 88 22.78 -0.39 9.40
C LEU A 88 21.41 -1.03 9.71
N ILE A 89 20.83 -1.76 8.75
CA ILE A 89 19.54 -2.43 8.91
C ILE A 89 19.69 -3.75 9.68
N ALA A 90 20.83 -4.45 9.53
CA ALA A 90 21.03 -5.77 10.15
C ALA A 90 20.77 -5.81 11.67
N PRO A 91 21.22 -4.83 12.50
CA PRO A 91 20.89 -4.80 13.93
C PRO A 91 19.39 -4.72 14.22
N LEU A 92 18.59 -4.12 13.33
CA LEU A 92 17.13 -4.02 13.51
C LEU A 92 16.46 -5.39 13.46
N ALA A 93 17.07 -6.41 12.86
CA ALA A 93 16.53 -7.77 12.85
C ALA A 93 16.44 -8.38 14.26
N VAL A 94 17.22 -7.88 15.21
CA VAL A 94 17.21 -8.34 16.61
C VAL A 94 16.11 -7.64 17.43
N ALA A 95 15.61 -6.48 16.99
CA ALA A 95 14.61 -5.70 17.72
C ALA A 95 13.31 -6.49 18.04
N PRO A 96 12.73 -7.29 17.13
CA PRO A 96 11.54 -8.10 17.42
C PRO A 96 11.78 -9.18 18.49
N VAL A 97 13.00 -9.70 18.59
CA VAL A 97 13.40 -10.69 19.61
C VAL A 97 13.54 -10.02 20.97
N LEU A 98 14.18 -8.84 21.01
CA LEU A 98 14.28 -8.05 22.24
C LEU A 98 12.90 -7.61 22.75
N TRP A 99 12.02 -7.20 21.83
CA TRP A 99 10.63 -6.89 22.15
C TRP A 99 9.90 -8.10 22.74
N LEU A 100 10.07 -9.29 22.16
CA LEU A 100 9.46 -10.52 22.68
C LEU A 100 9.91 -10.81 24.10
N GLY A 101 11.22 -10.75 24.36
CA GLY A 101 11.79 -10.94 25.69
C GLY A 101 11.26 -9.92 26.69
N PHE A 102 11.29 -8.63 26.33
CA PHE A 102 10.79 -7.56 27.17
C PHE A 102 9.30 -7.71 27.50
N VAL A 103 8.46 -7.97 26.50
CA VAL A 103 7.03 -8.15 26.69
C VAL A 103 6.72 -9.41 27.47
N GLN A 104 7.46 -10.50 27.29
CA GLN A 104 7.25 -11.73 28.06
C GLN A 104 7.66 -11.57 29.53
N ILE A 105 8.69 -10.77 29.83
CA ILE A 105 9.08 -10.42 31.20
C ILE A 105 8.03 -9.51 31.84
N ARG A 106 7.60 -8.44 31.14
CA ARG A 106 6.68 -7.42 31.68
C ARG A 106 5.22 -7.88 31.75
N ARG A 107 4.80 -8.71 30.79
CA ARG A 107 3.42 -9.16 30.61
C ARG A 107 3.43 -10.64 30.17
N PRO A 108 3.72 -11.57 31.10
CA PRO A 108 3.80 -12.98 30.78
C PRO A 108 2.46 -13.46 30.21
N ALA A 109 2.49 -13.96 28.99
CA ALA A 109 1.37 -14.67 28.39
C ALA A 109 1.58 -16.18 28.55
N ARG A 110 0.49 -16.96 28.44
CA ARG A 110 0.53 -18.42 28.37
C ARG A 110 -0.14 -18.90 27.07
N THR A 111 0.14 -20.16 26.71
CA THR A 111 -0.51 -20.88 25.60
C THR A 111 -0.49 -20.09 24.28
N ALA A 112 -1.64 -19.84 23.65
CA ALA A 112 -1.76 -19.35 22.28
C ALA A 112 -1.16 -17.95 22.08
N ALA A 113 -1.23 -17.09 23.09
CA ALA A 113 -0.72 -15.72 23.00
C ALA A 113 0.82 -15.69 22.90
N VAL A 114 1.53 -16.63 23.55
CA VAL A 114 2.99 -16.74 23.42
C VAL A 114 3.36 -17.22 22.03
N VAL A 115 2.64 -18.21 21.50
CA VAL A 115 2.86 -18.73 20.14
C VAL A 115 2.67 -17.62 19.10
N TRP A 116 1.61 -16.81 19.23
CA TRP A 116 1.39 -15.67 18.34
C TRP A 116 2.49 -14.61 18.44
N ARG A 117 2.90 -14.24 19.66
CA ARG A 117 3.99 -13.28 19.85
C ARG A 117 5.30 -13.80 19.27
N ALA A 118 5.64 -15.06 19.50
CA ALA A 118 6.84 -15.69 18.97
C ALA A 118 6.80 -15.77 17.44
N GLY A 119 5.67 -16.19 16.86
CA GLY A 119 5.48 -16.23 15.41
C GLY A 119 5.60 -14.86 14.75
N LEU A 120 5.00 -13.82 15.33
CA LEU A 120 5.11 -12.44 14.85
C LEU A 120 6.54 -11.91 14.95
N SER A 121 7.22 -12.16 16.07
CA SER A 121 8.62 -11.77 16.24
C SER A 121 9.53 -12.48 15.24
N LEU A 122 9.34 -13.78 15.02
CA LEU A 122 10.11 -14.54 14.04
C LEU A 122 9.89 -14.00 12.63
N LEU A 123 8.64 -13.74 12.25
CA LEU A 123 8.30 -13.19 10.94
C LEU A 123 8.89 -11.79 10.74
N ALA A 124 8.84 -10.93 11.77
CA ALA A 124 9.43 -9.60 11.73
C ALA A 124 10.96 -9.66 11.63
N THR A 125 11.60 -10.53 12.42
CA THR A 125 13.05 -10.76 12.34
C THR A 125 13.46 -11.26 10.98
N ALA A 126 12.73 -12.23 10.41
CA ALA A 126 12.98 -12.72 9.05
C ALA A 126 12.82 -11.61 8.01
N GLY A 127 11.81 -10.75 8.14
CA GLY A 127 11.60 -9.61 7.25
C GLY A 127 12.74 -8.58 7.29
N PHE A 128 13.20 -8.19 8.49
CA PHE A 128 14.33 -7.28 8.65
C PHE A 128 15.65 -7.89 8.19
N ALA A 129 15.89 -9.17 8.50
CA ALA A 129 17.06 -9.89 8.02
C ALA A 129 17.06 -9.97 6.48
N TRP A 130 15.91 -10.26 5.88
CA TRP A 130 15.76 -10.26 4.43
C TRP A 130 16.05 -8.88 3.83
N LEU A 131 15.50 -7.79 4.41
CA LEU A 131 15.77 -6.42 3.95
C LEU A 131 17.26 -6.06 4.03
N ALA A 132 17.92 -6.41 5.15
CA ALA A 132 19.35 -6.14 5.33
C ALA A 132 20.20 -6.89 4.28
N LEU A 133 19.91 -8.17 4.07
CA LEU A 133 20.61 -9.01 3.10
C LEU A 133 20.33 -8.57 1.65
N ALA A 134 19.07 -8.25 1.33
CA ALA A 134 18.69 -7.78 0.00
C ALA A 134 19.28 -6.41 -0.32
N ALA A 135 19.40 -5.50 0.65
CA ALA A 135 20.10 -4.23 0.48
C ALA A 135 21.62 -4.44 0.34
N GLY A 136 22.22 -5.34 1.13
CA GLY A 136 23.67 -5.59 1.09
C GLY A 136 24.14 -6.33 -0.17
N PHE A 137 23.45 -7.41 -0.53
CA PHE A 137 23.88 -8.36 -1.57
C PHE A 137 23.01 -8.33 -2.84
N GLY A 138 21.89 -7.59 -2.81
CA GLY A 138 20.92 -7.51 -3.89
C GLY A 138 19.71 -8.43 -3.66
N PRO A 139 18.49 -8.03 -4.08
CA PRO A 139 17.26 -8.75 -3.78
C PRO A 139 17.12 -10.10 -4.51
N LEU A 140 17.89 -10.31 -5.58
CA LEU A 140 17.92 -11.55 -6.36
C LEU A 140 19.08 -12.49 -5.97
N ALA A 141 19.85 -12.15 -4.93
CA ALA A 141 21.00 -12.95 -4.55
C ALA A 141 20.58 -14.26 -3.86
N GLY A 142 21.05 -15.39 -4.41
CA GLY A 142 20.90 -16.71 -3.80
C GLY A 142 19.46 -17.06 -3.41
N PRO A 143 19.20 -17.52 -2.17
CA PRO A 143 17.87 -17.96 -1.74
C PRO A 143 16.94 -16.82 -1.32
N LEU A 144 17.35 -15.54 -1.42
CA LEU A 144 16.54 -14.40 -0.98
C LEU A 144 15.13 -14.33 -1.61
N PRO A 145 14.94 -14.57 -2.93
CA PRO A 145 13.60 -14.56 -3.51
C PRO A 145 12.67 -15.61 -2.90
N LEU A 146 13.20 -16.79 -2.57
CA LEU A 146 12.46 -17.87 -1.93
C LEU A 146 12.09 -17.50 -0.49
N ILE A 147 13.04 -16.97 0.27
CA ILE A 147 12.80 -16.52 1.66
C ILE A 147 11.75 -15.41 1.69
N TRP A 148 11.81 -14.46 0.76
CA TRP A 148 10.79 -13.43 0.59
C TRP A 148 9.42 -14.02 0.34
N LEU A 149 9.32 -14.99 -0.58
CA LEU A 149 8.05 -15.61 -0.96
C LEU A 149 7.42 -16.37 0.21
N LEU A 150 8.24 -17.10 0.97
CA LEU A 150 7.80 -17.80 2.18
C LEU A 150 7.33 -16.80 3.27
N ALA A 151 8.12 -15.77 3.54
CA ALA A 151 7.76 -14.74 4.52
C ALA A 151 6.48 -14.01 4.11
N TRP A 152 6.32 -13.66 2.84
CA TRP A 152 5.11 -13.05 2.31
C TRP A 152 3.90 -13.99 2.46
N LEU A 153 4.03 -15.27 2.11
CA LEU A 153 2.94 -16.24 2.25
C LEU A 153 2.50 -16.40 3.72
N VAL A 154 3.47 -16.49 4.64
CA VAL A 154 3.19 -16.55 6.08
C VAL A 154 2.54 -15.26 6.58
N ALA A 155 3.04 -14.10 6.17
CA ALA A 155 2.46 -12.81 6.55
C ALA A 155 1.03 -12.66 6.03
N GLN A 156 0.79 -13.02 4.77
CA GLN A 156 -0.53 -12.92 4.14
C GLN A 156 -1.51 -13.90 4.78
N THR A 157 -1.11 -15.14 5.05
CA THR A 157 -1.97 -16.11 5.74
C THR A 157 -2.30 -15.68 7.16
N ALA A 158 -1.31 -15.24 7.95
CA ALA A 158 -1.52 -14.70 9.28
C ALA A 158 -2.48 -13.49 9.27
N TRP A 159 -2.28 -12.55 8.34
CA TRP A 159 -3.15 -11.38 8.18
C TRP A 159 -4.61 -11.77 7.86
N LEU A 160 -4.80 -12.76 7.00
CA LEU A 160 -6.13 -13.28 6.65
C LEU A 160 -6.82 -13.96 7.84
N ILE A 161 -6.07 -14.60 8.74
CA ILE A 161 -6.61 -15.20 9.96
C ILE A 161 -7.02 -14.10 10.93
N VAL A 162 -6.12 -13.18 11.26
CA VAL A 162 -6.34 -12.11 12.26
C VAL A 162 -7.48 -11.18 11.84
N ARG A 163 -7.58 -10.82 10.56
CA ARG A 163 -8.65 -9.95 10.09
C ARG A 163 -10.05 -10.59 10.12
N ARG A 164 -10.14 -11.92 10.19
CA ARG A 164 -11.43 -12.64 10.25
C ARG A 164 -11.96 -12.73 11.68
N SER A 165 -11.07 -12.58 12.66
CA SER A 165 -11.41 -12.59 14.09
C SER A 165 -11.80 -11.22 14.66
N HIS A 166 -11.74 -10.15 13.86
CA HIS A 166 -12.12 -8.78 14.20
C HIS A 166 -13.21 -8.27 13.26
#